data_AF-A0A2L0F7K0-F1
#
_entry.id   AF-A0A2L0F7K0-F1
#
_cell.length_a   1.000
_cell.length_b   1.000
_cell.length_c   1.000
_cell.angle_alpha   90.00
_cell.angle_beta   90.00
_cell.angle_gamma   90.00
#
_symmetry.space_group_name_H-M   'P 1'
#
loop_
_entity.id
_entity.type
_entity.pdbx_description
1 polymer ?
#
loop_
_entity_poly.entity_id
_entity_poly.type
_entity_poly.pdbx_seq_one_letter_code
_entity_poly.pdbx_strand_id
1 'polypeptide(L)'
;MSTQLAEELNTILEKLSEHARRTLSAFGVQIEEAGRVDESNLRDALRSKGLPELEAALQFHRDVGGLSVLALSLTFSPARHVVHWPARRTPSGGVAVPVGSSAGAVYFIDASGVLYRMRAAPRNKELTPVATSPWTLLEKLALLAGVEPLAKGALRLRFRPYVGAALAGALGAEPAVEATDGFHRFFRRGSLVIADGHPLRDEGERDTHVWTPDLEDAVAALRAAGSARGGLGAELTTAAAELQIEPPRSAPETPSPEALREGGAVALLAGAGEEGTSGHVWAPPGSPRLEQTRLFAGTLLSWETVDDQGARTRDFTGAEDTLRPLLTPRAVRGLLRLGARVDPRRKGERASLEHLLSCWELPAHEAALDFEERLGGLRFANVQWGPFGIVGAWPDRPAAKEVASVDEDQLVPIGAEILGSVSYAVDAEGSVHLEDEHLEPTPIAVSWPVCLERLGAASADEGELPCSCQIKARVGLAVAAALGAPPVPEGTDQHASMWYRDGVSVIDVAADPYSREPRTTVAARSEGDLVIALQVALQAAPDAAVEVFGVKGDPSPPAPEEPVVVRARVWGNTWDKAQRELCVYGGPERYRFVWR
;
A
#
# COMPACT_ATOMS: atom_id res chain seq x y z
N MET A 1 -24.79 14.94 -25.36
CA MET A 1 -24.09 14.51 -26.58
C MET A 1 -24.97 14.89 -27.77
N SER A 2 -24.43 15.58 -28.78
CA SER A 2 -25.20 15.89 -30.00
C SER A 2 -25.51 14.60 -30.76
N THR A 3 -26.61 14.56 -31.51
CA THR A 3 -27.02 13.37 -32.29
C THR A 3 -25.91 12.90 -33.24
N GLN A 4 -25.15 13.84 -33.81
CA GLN A 4 -24.01 13.56 -34.69
C GLN A 4 -22.87 12.81 -33.97
N LEU A 5 -22.47 13.24 -32.76
CA LEU A 5 -21.41 12.56 -32.01
C LEU A 5 -21.81 11.15 -31.57
N ALA A 6 -23.12 10.92 -31.34
CA ALA A 6 -23.65 9.59 -31.05
C ALA A 6 -23.54 8.64 -32.25
N GLU A 7 -23.87 9.14 -33.45
CA GLU A 7 -23.75 8.39 -34.71
C GLU A 7 -22.28 8.08 -35.05
N GLU A 8 -21.37 9.04 -34.85
CA GLU A 8 -19.95 8.82 -35.02
C GLU A 8 -19.41 7.77 -34.05
N LEU A 9 -19.80 7.83 -32.78
CA LEU A 9 -19.41 6.82 -31.78
C LEU A 9 -19.90 5.43 -32.19
N ASN A 10 -21.15 5.30 -32.63
CA ASN A 10 -21.68 4.03 -33.11
C ASN A 10 -20.89 3.50 -34.30
N THR A 11 -20.51 4.37 -35.24
CA THR A 11 -19.69 4.00 -36.41
C THR A 11 -18.31 3.45 -35.99
N ILE A 12 -17.68 4.05 -34.97
CA ILE A 12 -16.42 3.53 -34.40
C ILE A 12 -16.64 2.16 -33.76
N LEU A 13 -17.69 2.02 -32.95
CA LEU A 13 -17.99 0.80 -32.21
C LEU A 13 -18.42 -0.37 -33.11
N GLU A 14 -19.02 -0.10 -34.28
CA GLU A 14 -19.40 -1.12 -35.26
C GLU A 14 -18.21 -1.76 -35.97
N LYS A 15 -17.04 -1.10 -35.98
CA LYS A 15 -15.79 -1.67 -36.50
C LYS A 15 -15.11 -2.64 -35.52
N LEU A 16 -15.55 -2.66 -34.28
CA LEU A 16 -14.98 -3.50 -33.22
C LEU A 16 -15.75 -4.82 -33.10
N SER A 17 -15.08 -5.82 -32.54
CA SER A 17 -15.68 -7.08 -32.13
C SER A 17 -16.84 -6.82 -31.17
N GLU A 18 -17.82 -7.72 -31.17
CA GLU A 18 -18.96 -7.60 -30.26
C GLU A 18 -18.53 -7.52 -28.78
N HIS A 19 -17.47 -8.25 -28.42
CA HIS A 19 -16.88 -8.20 -27.09
C HIS A 19 -16.36 -6.79 -26.80
N ALA A 20 -15.48 -6.25 -27.65
CA ALA A 20 -14.89 -4.94 -27.43
C ALA A 20 -15.93 -3.83 -27.35
N ARG A 21 -16.95 -3.87 -28.24
CA ARG A 21 -18.08 -2.94 -28.20
C ARG A 21 -18.82 -2.99 -26.86
N ARG A 22 -19.18 -4.18 -26.37
CA ARG A 22 -19.89 -4.34 -25.09
C ARG A 22 -19.05 -3.84 -23.93
N THR A 23 -17.77 -4.21 -23.88
CA THR A 23 -16.87 -3.81 -22.80
C THR A 23 -16.63 -2.30 -22.79
N LEU A 24 -16.25 -1.69 -23.92
CA LEU A 24 -16.01 -0.24 -23.97
C LEU A 24 -17.28 0.57 -23.65
N SER A 25 -18.45 0.10 -24.07
CA SER A 25 -19.74 0.71 -23.69
C SER A 25 -19.98 0.66 -22.19
N ALA A 26 -19.71 -0.48 -21.53
CA ALA A 26 -19.83 -0.61 -20.08
C ALA A 26 -18.84 0.29 -19.31
N PHE A 27 -17.70 0.61 -19.91
CA PHE A 27 -16.66 1.48 -19.34
C PHE A 27 -16.84 2.98 -19.68
N GLY A 28 -17.99 3.35 -20.27
CA GLY A 28 -18.34 4.74 -20.52
C GLY A 28 -17.55 5.37 -21.66
N VAL A 29 -17.40 4.64 -22.78
CA VAL A 29 -16.83 5.19 -24.02
C VAL A 29 -17.69 6.34 -24.56
N GLN A 30 -17.05 7.42 -24.99
CA GLN A 30 -17.68 8.60 -25.58
C GLN A 30 -16.73 9.29 -26.56
N ILE A 31 -17.27 10.25 -27.34
CA ILE A 31 -16.46 11.19 -28.10
C ILE A 31 -16.42 12.53 -27.36
N GLU A 32 -15.23 12.97 -26.99
CA GLU A 32 -14.97 14.30 -26.46
C GLU A 32 -14.92 15.32 -27.60
N GLU A 33 -15.90 16.23 -27.62
CA GLU A 33 -16.02 17.28 -28.63
C GLU A 33 -14.75 18.14 -28.74
N ALA A 34 -14.16 18.51 -27.60
CA ALA A 34 -12.90 19.26 -27.55
C ALA A 34 -11.70 18.50 -28.17
N GLY A 35 -11.78 17.18 -28.22
CA GLY A 35 -10.77 16.33 -28.85
C GLY A 35 -11.02 16.03 -30.33
N ARG A 36 -12.25 16.29 -30.82
CA ARG A 36 -12.73 16.01 -32.18
C ARG A 36 -12.64 17.26 -33.06
N VAL A 37 -11.42 17.73 -33.29
CA VAL A 37 -11.15 18.87 -34.19
C VAL A 37 -11.10 18.44 -35.65
N ASP A 38 -11.20 19.37 -36.60
CA ASP A 38 -10.95 19.06 -38.01
C ASP A 38 -9.48 18.66 -38.29
N GLU A 39 -9.24 18.01 -39.43
CA GLU A 39 -7.90 17.57 -39.83
C GLU A 39 -6.93 18.75 -40.05
N SER A 40 -7.43 19.92 -40.47
CA SER A 40 -6.62 21.12 -40.68
C SER A 40 -5.98 21.59 -39.38
N ASN A 41 -6.74 21.62 -38.29
CA ASN A 41 -6.28 21.99 -36.96
C ASN A 41 -5.22 21.02 -36.43
N LEU A 42 -5.34 19.72 -36.72
CA LEU A 42 -4.28 18.76 -36.37
C LEU A 42 -3.00 19.01 -37.17
N ARG A 43 -3.10 19.28 -38.48
CA ARG A 43 -1.94 19.63 -39.32
C ARG A 43 -1.26 20.91 -38.80
N ASP A 44 -2.04 21.94 -38.48
CA ASP A 44 -1.53 23.19 -37.93
C ASP A 44 -0.88 22.99 -36.55
N ALA A 45 -1.47 22.16 -35.69
CA ALA A 45 -0.85 21.78 -34.41
C ALA A 45 0.50 21.09 -34.61
N LEU A 46 0.60 20.13 -35.53
CA LEU A 46 1.85 19.45 -35.86
C LEU A 46 2.91 20.43 -36.40
N ARG A 47 2.55 21.28 -37.37
CA ARG A 47 3.45 22.31 -37.92
C ARG A 47 3.94 23.29 -36.87
N SER A 48 3.04 23.77 -36.01
CA SER A 48 3.37 24.74 -34.95
C SER A 48 4.41 24.20 -33.95
N LYS A 49 4.50 22.87 -33.84
CA LYS A 49 5.45 22.15 -32.99
C LYS A 49 6.65 21.59 -33.75
N GLY A 50 6.77 21.86 -35.04
CA GLY A 50 7.83 21.32 -35.90
C GLY A 50 7.80 19.80 -36.02
N LEU A 51 6.62 19.18 -35.84
CA LEU A 51 6.44 17.73 -35.93
C LEU A 51 6.05 17.33 -37.36
N PRO A 52 6.45 16.12 -37.82
CA PRO A 52 6.08 15.66 -39.15
C PRO A 52 4.57 15.41 -39.27
N GLU A 53 3.98 15.81 -40.39
CA GLU A 53 2.62 15.46 -40.77
C GLU A 53 2.55 14.00 -41.24
N LEU A 54 2.50 13.07 -40.29
CA LEU A 54 2.39 11.65 -40.60
C LEU A 54 0.96 11.32 -41.03
N GLU A 55 0.78 10.78 -42.24
CA GLU A 55 -0.55 10.35 -42.73
C GLU A 55 -1.21 9.34 -41.78
N ALA A 56 -0.42 8.47 -41.15
CA ALA A 56 -0.91 7.54 -40.13
C ALA A 56 -1.55 8.26 -38.92
N ALA A 57 -1.00 9.39 -38.48
CA ALA A 57 -1.55 10.17 -37.37
C ALA A 57 -2.86 10.89 -37.77
N LEU A 58 -2.93 11.36 -39.02
CA LEU A 58 -4.15 11.97 -39.57
C LEU A 58 -5.25 10.92 -39.76
N GLN A 59 -4.91 9.74 -40.26
CA GLN A 59 -5.83 8.62 -40.36
C GLN A 59 -6.33 8.18 -38.98
N PHE A 60 -5.44 8.05 -38.00
CA PHE A 60 -5.80 7.77 -36.61
C PHE A 60 -6.79 8.79 -36.06
N HIS A 61 -6.55 10.09 -36.31
CA HIS A 61 -7.46 11.16 -35.89
C HIS A 61 -8.84 11.05 -36.54
N ARG A 62 -8.91 10.75 -37.85
CA ARG A 62 -10.19 10.50 -38.53
C ARG A 62 -10.94 9.33 -37.90
N ASP A 63 -10.23 8.23 -37.68
CA ASP A 63 -10.79 6.97 -37.24
C ASP A 63 -11.26 6.99 -35.78
N VAL A 64 -10.44 7.51 -34.86
CA VAL A 64 -10.67 7.42 -33.41
C VAL A 64 -10.33 8.70 -32.64
N GLY A 65 -10.03 9.81 -33.33
CA GLY A 65 -9.77 11.10 -32.69
C GLY A 65 -10.99 11.58 -31.91
N GLY A 66 -10.76 12.09 -30.69
CA GLY A 66 -11.80 12.45 -29.73
C GLY A 66 -12.32 11.28 -28.89
N LEU A 67 -11.98 10.03 -29.18
CA LEU A 67 -12.46 8.89 -28.40
C LEU A 67 -11.89 8.94 -26.96
N SER A 68 -12.78 8.79 -25.98
CA SER A 68 -12.45 8.80 -24.56
C SER A 68 -13.16 7.64 -23.85
N VAL A 69 -12.45 6.92 -22.98
CA VAL A 69 -12.99 5.86 -22.13
C VAL A 69 -12.73 6.24 -20.69
N LEU A 70 -13.77 6.79 -20.04
CA LEU A 70 -13.65 7.45 -18.73
C LEU A 70 -13.08 6.51 -17.66
N ALA A 71 -13.62 5.30 -17.54
CA ALA A 71 -13.19 4.34 -16.52
C ALA A 71 -11.75 3.82 -16.73
N LEU A 72 -11.20 3.96 -17.94
CA LEU A 72 -9.80 3.62 -18.24
C LEU A 72 -8.88 4.85 -18.23
N SER A 73 -9.43 6.05 -17.97
CA SER A 73 -8.74 7.34 -18.11
C SER A 73 -8.03 7.47 -19.46
N LEU A 74 -8.58 6.85 -20.52
CA LEU A 74 -7.98 6.80 -21.85
C LEU A 74 -8.59 7.90 -22.71
N THR A 75 -7.74 8.67 -23.39
CA THR A 75 -8.18 9.70 -24.34
C THR A 75 -7.29 9.70 -25.57
N PHE A 76 -7.90 9.52 -26.74
CA PHE A 76 -7.25 9.66 -28.05
C PHE A 76 -7.59 11.02 -28.64
N SER A 77 -6.69 11.99 -28.44
CA SER A 77 -6.84 13.34 -29.02
C SER A 77 -5.48 13.83 -29.50
N PRO A 78 -5.08 13.49 -30.74
CA PRO A 78 -3.78 13.89 -31.26
C PRO A 78 -3.53 15.40 -31.17
N ALA A 79 -4.53 16.22 -31.51
CA ALA A 79 -4.41 17.68 -31.48
C ALA A 79 -4.10 18.22 -30.07
N ARG A 80 -4.73 17.66 -29.02
CA ARG A 80 -4.44 18.03 -27.63
C ARG A 80 -3.05 17.55 -27.20
N HIS A 81 -2.66 16.34 -27.56
CA HIS A 81 -1.43 15.72 -27.06
C HIS A 81 -0.17 16.24 -27.74
N VAL A 82 -0.23 16.59 -29.02
CA VAL A 82 0.85 17.25 -29.77
C VAL A 82 1.27 18.57 -29.12
N VAL A 83 0.35 19.27 -28.46
CA VAL A 83 0.66 20.53 -27.75
C VAL A 83 1.58 20.30 -26.54
N HIS A 84 1.41 19.16 -25.87
CA HIS A 84 2.05 18.86 -24.59
C HIS A 84 3.27 17.94 -24.69
N TRP A 85 3.36 17.12 -25.74
CA TRP A 85 4.39 16.10 -25.86
C TRP A 85 5.20 16.26 -27.16
N PRO A 86 6.54 16.21 -27.08
CA PRO A 86 7.39 16.22 -28.28
C PRO A 86 7.30 14.88 -29.02
N ALA A 87 7.65 14.87 -30.31
CA ALA A 87 7.90 13.63 -31.02
C ALA A 87 9.06 12.84 -30.38
N ARG A 88 9.06 11.53 -30.62
CA ARG A 88 10.02 10.59 -30.08
C ARG A 88 10.64 9.76 -31.19
N ARG A 89 11.85 9.24 -30.93
CA ARG A 89 12.45 8.24 -31.80
C ARG A 89 11.91 6.87 -31.44
N THR A 90 11.53 6.10 -32.45
CA THR A 90 11.17 4.68 -32.28
C THR A 90 12.44 3.86 -32.04
N PRO A 91 12.32 2.63 -31.51
CA PRO A 91 13.47 1.70 -31.41
C PRO A 91 14.16 1.42 -32.75
N SER A 92 13.42 1.53 -33.86
CA SER A 92 13.94 1.39 -35.24
C SER A 92 14.61 2.65 -35.79
N GLY A 93 14.66 3.75 -35.02
CA GLY A 93 15.26 5.03 -35.42
C GLY A 93 14.33 5.97 -36.21
N GLY A 94 13.07 5.59 -36.41
CA GLY A 94 12.04 6.43 -37.02
C GLY A 94 11.49 7.50 -36.07
N VAL A 95 10.51 8.28 -36.53
CA VAL A 95 9.85 9.33 -35.73
C VAL A 95 8.41 8.93 -35.43
N ALA A 96 7.99 9.07 -34.18
CA ALA A 96 6.63 8.88 -33.74
C ALA A 96 6.07 10.14 -33.06
N VAL A 97 4.80 10.46 -33.32
CA VAL A 97 4.09 11.64 -32.79
C VAL A 97 3.02 11.22 -31.78
N PRO A 98 2.75 12.02 -30.74
CA PRO A 98 1.78 11.66 -29.71
C PRO A 98 0.34 11.70 -30.24
N VAL A 99 -0.47 10.71 -29.87
CA VAL A 99 -1.86 10.56 -30.33
C VAL A 99 -2.88 10.43 -29.20
N GLY A 100 -2.44 10.14 -27.98
CA GLY A 100 -3.32 10.05 -26.81
C GLY A 100 -2.60 9.73 -25.53
N SER A 101 -3.37 9.52 -24.46
CA SER A 101 -2.85 9.14 -23.15
C SER A 101 -3.81 8.22 -22.41
N SER A 102 -3.28 7.51 -21.42
CA SER A 102 -4.05 6.84 -20.37
C SER A 102 -3.50 7.19 -18.99
N ALA A 103 -4.12 6.71 -17.91
CA ALA A 103 -3.56 6.84 -16.57
C ALA A 103 -2.11 6.31 -16.52
N GLY A 104 -1.15 7.24 -16.41
CA GLY A 104 0.28 6.93 -16.29
C GLY A 104 1.03 6.64 -17.60
N ALA A 105 0.42 6.82 -18.77
CA ALA A 105 1.10 6.58 -20.05
C ALA A 105 0.65 7.50 -21.20
N VAL A 106 1.50 7.65 -22.21
CA VAL A 106 1.26 8.41 -23.44
C VAL A 106 1.44 7.49 -24.64
N TYR A 107 0.55 7.58 -25.62
CA TYR A 107 0.59 6.82 -26.86
C TYR A 107 1.15 7.66 -28.00
N PHE A 108 1.98 7.03 -28.82
CA PHE A 108 2.60 7.62 -30.02
C PHE A 108 2.31 6.76 -31.24
N ILE A 109 2.28 7.34 -32.42
CA ILE A 109 2.15 6.62 -33.70
C ILE A 109 3.29 7.00 -34.63
N ASP A 110 3.85 6.02 -35.34
CA ASP A 110 4.87 6.27 -36.37
C ASP A 110 4.28 6.37 -37.79
N ALA A 111 5.14 6.59 -38.78
CA ALA A 111 4.74 6.71 -40.18
C ALA A 111 4.11 5.45 -40.78
N SER A 112 4.38 4.28 -40.19
CA SER A 112 3.84 2.98 -40.63
C SER A 112 2.50 2.65 -39.98
N GLY A 113 2.05 3.45 -39.00
CA GLY A 113 0.82 3.22 -38.24
C GLY A 113 1.01 2.40 -36.98
N VAL A 114 2.24 2.00 -36.64
CA VAL A 114 2.52 1.30 -35.39
C VAL A 114 2.34 2.26 -34.22
N LEU A 115 1.59 1.80 -33.23
CA LEU A 115 1.35 2.49 -31.97
C LEU A 115 2.38 2.06 -30.93
N TYR A 116 2.90 3.03 -30.22
CA TYR A 116 3.86 2.88 -29.13
C TYR A 116 3.28 3.47 -27.84
N ARG A 117 3.71 2.92 -26.71
CA ARG A 117 3.40 3.41 -25.37
C ARG A 117 4.67 3.89 -24.67
N MET A 118 4.55 4.99 -23.94
CA MET A 118 5.58 5.56 -23.07
C MET A 118 5.00 5.77 -21.67
N ARG A 119 5.69 5.38 -20.59
CA ARG A 119 5.24 5.69 -19.22
C ARG A 119 5.52 7.16 -18.87
N ALA A 120 4.66 7.75 -18.04
CA ALA A 120 4.74 9.17 -17.69
C ALA A 120 5.89 9.51 -16.70
N ALA A 121 6.31 8.60 -15.80
CA ALA A 121 7.46 8.78 -14.89
C ALA A 121 7.78 7.50 -14.05
N PRO A 122 8.95 7.37 -13.39
CA PRO A 122 10.20 8.10 -13.62
C PRO A 122 11.28 7.30 -14.36
N ARG A 123 11.12 5.97 -14.55
CA ARG A 123 12.26 5.10 -14.94
C ARG A 123 12.34 4.66 -16.41
N ASN A 124 11.30 4.85 -17.23
CA ASN A 124 11.36 4.44 -18.64
C ASN A 124 10.70 5.47 -19.57
N LYS A 125 11.54 6.22 -20.29
CA LYS A 125 11.14 7.15 -21.36
C LYS A 125 11.19 6.50 -22.76
N GLU A 126 11.46 5.20 -22.82
CA GLU A 126 11.54 4.47 -24.08
C GLU A 126 10.15 4.17 -24.64
N LEU A 127 10.07 4.16 -25.98
CA LEU A 127 8.85 3.78 -26.69
C LEU A 127 8.79 2.27 -26.84
N THR A 128 7.69 1.70 -26.37
CA THR A 128 7.39 0.27 -26.44
C THR A 128 6.28 0.04 -27.46
N PRO A 129 6.47 -0.73 -28.55
CA PRO A 129 5.38 -1.00 -29.50
C PRO A 129 4.23 -1.72 -28.80
N VAL A 130 2.98 -1.39 -29.13
CA VAL A 130 1.81 -1.98 -28.46
C VAL A 130 0.73 -2.44 -29.41
N ALA A 131 0.63 -1.86 -30.61
CA ALA A 131 -0.32 -2.29 -31.62
C ALA A 131 0.10 -1.91 -33.04
N THR A 132 -0.30 -2.70 -34.02
CA THR A 132 -0.10 -2.38 -35.45
C THR A 132 -1.15 -1.42 -36.01
N SER A 133 -2.25 -1.16 -35.28
CA SER A 133 -3.33 -0.26 -35.70
C SER A 133 -4.15 0.26 -34.51
N PRO A 134 -4.88 1.39 -34.64
CA PRO A 134 -5.81 1.87 -33.61
C PRO A 134 -6.87 0.84 -33.22
N TRP A 135 -7.39 0.11 -34.20
CA TRP A 135 -8.44 -0.89 -33.99
C TRP A 135 -7.93 -2.05 -33.14
N THR A 136 -6.75 -2.58 -33.47
CA THR A 136 -6.08 -3.62 -32.68
C THR A 136 -5.79 -3.14 -31.25
N LEU A 137 -5.39 -1.87 -31.08
CA LEU A 137 -5.19 -1.31 -29.74
C LEU A 137 -6.51 -1.29 -28.93
N LEU A 138 -7.60 -0.86 -29.55
CA LEU A 138 -8.92 -0.85 -28.89
C LEU A 138 -9.40 -2.25 -28.50
N GLU A 139 -9.20 -3.25 -29.36
CA GLU A 139 -9.52 -4.65 -29.06
C GLU A 139 -8.70 -5.17 -27.87
N LYS A 140 -7.39 -4.90 -27.85
CA LYS A 140 -6.50 -5.25 -26.73
C LYS A 140 -6.94 -4.59 -25.42
N LEU A 141 -7.24 -3.28 -25.47
CA LEU A 141 -7.66 -2.53 -24.29
C LEU A 141 -9.01 -3.02 -23.77
N ALA A 142 -9.94 -3.36 -24.66
CA ALA A 142 -11.25 -3.87 -24.25
C ALA A 142 -11.15 -5.26 -23.62
N LEU A 143 -10.33 -6.17 -24.16
CA LEU A 143 -10.06 -7.46 -23.53
C LEU A 143 -9.49 -7.30 -22.12
N LEU A 144 -8.46 -6.46 -21.97
CA LEU A 144 -7.80 -6.23 -20.69
C LEU A 144 -8.70 -5.53 -19.67
N ALA A 145 -9.50 -4.56 -20.11
CA ALA A 145 -10.50 -3.91 -19.25
C ALA A 145 -11.56 -4.89 -18.75
N GLY A 146 -11.87 -5.94 -19.52
CA GLY A 146 -12.80 -6.99 -19.09
C GLY A 146 -12.27 -7.89 -17.98
N VAL A 147 -10.95 -7.92 -17.74
CA VAL A 147 -10.30 -8.82 -16.76
C VAL A 147 -9.49 -8.09 -15.69
N GLU A 148 -9.23 -6.79 -15.85
CA GLU A 148 -8.51 -5.93 -14.91
C GLU A 148 -9.33 -4.67 -14.58
N PRO A 149 -9.42 -4.24 -13.30
CA PRO A 149 -8.80 -4.86 -12.13
C PRO A 149 -9.41 -6.24 -11.83
N LEU A 150 -8.58 -7.14 -11.31
CA LEU A 150 -8.99 -8.51 -11.01
C LEU A 150 -10.22 -8.52 -10.08
N ALA A 151 -11.33 -9.10 -10.54
CA ALA A 151 -12.57 -9.20 -9.77
C ALA A 151 -12.42 -10.19 -8.60
N LYS A 152 -13.23 -10.04 -7.54
CA LYS A 152 -13.27 -11.00 -6.43
C LYS A 152 -13.55 -12.41 -6.96
N GLY A 153 -12.72 -13.38 -6.58
CA GLY A 153 -12.81 -14.77 -7.05
C GLY A 153 -12.17 -15.04 -8.41
N ALA A 154 -11.73 -14.01 -9.14
CA ALA A 154 -10.91 -14.20 -10.34
C ALA A 154 -9.45 -14.45 -9.97
N LEU A 155 -8.79 -15.25 -10.80
CA LEU A 155 -7.40 -15.67 -10.66
C LEU A 155 -6.58 -15.11 -11.81
N ARG A 156 -5.35 -14.70 -11.52
CA ARG A 156 -4.36 -14.38 -12.55
C ARG A 156 -3.09 -15.19 -12.32
N LEU A 157 -2.70 -15.97 -13.31
CA LEU A 157 -1.38 -16.59 -13.38
C LEU A 157 -0.49 -15.80 -14.33
N ARG A 158 0.74 -15.55 -13.91
CA ARG A 158 1.80 -14.95 -14.73
C ARG A 158 2.90 -15.98 -14.91
N PHE A 159 3.44 -16.11 -16.11
CA PHE A 159 4.50 -17.06 -16.45
C PHE A 159 5.64 -16.36 -17.19
N ARG A 160 6.89 -16.75 -16.93
CA ARG A 160 8.06 -16.29 -17.69
C ARG A 160 9.01 -17.45 -17.98
N PRO A 161 9.61 -17.56 -19.18
CA PRO A 161 9.32 -16.78 -20.39
C PRO A 161 7.99 -17.18 -21.07
N TYR A 162 7.67 -16.58 -22.23
CA TYR A 162 6.48 -16.86 -23.04
C TYR A 162 6.16 -18.35 -23.22
N VAL A 163 4.90 -18.69 -22.99
CA VAL A 163 4.30 -20.03 -23.07
C VAL A 163 2.84 -20.01 -23.60
N GLY A 164 2.34 -18.85 -24.06
CA GLY A 164 0.92 -18.64 -24.38
C GLY A 164 0.30 -19.64 -25.36
N ALA A 165 1.01 -19.99 -26.44
CA ALA A 165 0.49 -20.95 -27.43
C ALA A 165 0.29 -22.37 -26.85
N ALA A 166 1.20 -22.82 -25.98
CA ALA A 166 1.07 -24.12 -25.32
C ALA A 166 -0.10 -24.12 -24.33
N LEU A 167 -0.26 -23.04 -23.57
CA LEU A 167 -1.40 -22.88 -22.64
C LEU A 167 -2.73 -22.84 -23.40
N ALA A 168 -2.80 -22.11 -24.51
CA ALA A 168 -4.00 -22.03 -25.33
C ALA A 168 -4.42 -23.40 -25.86
N GLY A 169 -3.46 -24.20 -26.35
CA GLY A 169 -3.73 -25.57 -26.79
C GLY A 169 -4.23 -26.47 -25.66
N ALA A 170 -3.61 -26.39 -24.47
CA ALA A 170 -4.01 -27.20 -23.31
C ALA A 170 -5.38 -26.83 -22.75
N LEU A 171 -5.73 -25.53 -22.78
CA LEU A 171 -6.99 -25.00 -22.25
C LEU A 171 -8.10 -24.96 -23.31
N GLY A 172 -7.82 -25.31 -24.57
CA GLY A 172 -8.78 -25.19 -25.67
C GLY A 172 -9.20 -23.72 -25.92
N ALA A 173 -8.29 -22.77 -25.72
CA ALA A 173 -8.51 -21.37 -26.01
C ALA A 173 -8.17 -21.06 -27.47
N GLU A 174 -9.05 -20.32 -28.14
CA GLU A 174 -8.88 -19.94 -29.54
C GLU A 174 -8.21 -18.57 -29.65
N PRO A 175 -7.44 -18.30 -30.72
CA PRO A 175 -6.88 -16.97 -30.95
C PRO A 175 -7.96 -15.88 -31.00
N ALA A 176 -7.78 -14.82 -30.21
CA ALA A 176 -8.54 -13.59 -30.37
C ALA A 176 -7.90 -12.78 -31.50
N VAL A 177 -8.30 -13.08 -32.74
CA VAL A 177 -7.66 -12.56 -33.97
C VAL A 177 -7.70 -11.04 -34.05
N GLU A 178 -8.74 -10.40 -33.50
CA GLU A 178 -8.95 -8.96 -33.52
C GLU A 178 -7.95 -8.21 -32.63
N ALA A 179 -7.51 -8.85 -31.54
CA ALA A 179 -6.55 -8.30 -30.58
C ALA A 179 -5.12 -8.83 -30.78
N THR A 180 -4.91 -9.79 -31.67
CA THR A 180 -3.60 -10.41 -31.92
C THR A 180 -2.88 -9.72 -33.06
N ASP A 181 -1.59 -9.41 -32.87
CA ASP A 181 -0.72 -8.85 -33.92
C ASP A 181 0.74 -9.30 -33.78
N GLY A 182 1.65 -8.61 -34.47
CA GLY A 182 3.08 -8.91 -34.45
C GLY A 182 3.77 -8.66 -33.10
N PHE A 183 3.12 -7.96 -32.16
CA PHE A 183 3.69 -7.62 -30.86
C PHE A 183 3.13 -8.49 -29.74
N HIS A 184 1.83 -8.81 -29.79
CA HIS A 184 1.11 -9.50 -28.72
C HIS A 184 0.17 -10.55 -29.29
N ARG A 185 0.06 -11.70 -28.61
CA ARG A 185 -0.90 -12.76 -28.98
C ARG A 185 -1.92 -12.96 -27.88
N PHE A 186 -3.19 -12.99 -28.24
CA PHE A 186 -4.29 -13.18 -27.31
C PHE A 186 -5.07 -14.44 -27.65
N PHE A 187 -5.51 -15.16 -26.63
CA PHE A 187 -6.38 -16.33 -26.76
C PHE A 187 -7.54 -16.21 -25.77
N ARG A 188 -8.69 -16.78 -26.12
CA ARG A 188 -9.90 -16.72 -25.29
C ARG A 188 -10.73 -17.98 -25.34
N ARG A 189 -11.43 -18.28 -24.24
CA ARG A 189 -12.47 -19.32 -24.14
C ARG A 189 -13.47 -18.94 -23.06
N GLY A 190 -14.66 -18.46 -23.43
CA GLY A 190 -15.61 -17.92 -22.45
C GLY A 190 -15.00 -16.76 -21.67
N SER A 191 -14.87 -16.91 -20.34
CA SER A 191 -14.23 -15.94 -19.44
C SER A 191 -12.72 -16.11 -19.27
N LEU A 192 -12.12 -17.17 -19.81
CA LEU A 192 -10.68 -17.36 -19.84
C LEU A 192 -10.04 -16.44 -20.88
N VAL A 193 -9.02 -15.69 -20.48
CA VAL A 193 -8.20 -14.85 -21.35
C VAL A 193 -6.73 -15.18 -21.14
N ILE A 194 -5.99 -15.38 -22.22
CA ILE A 194 -4.54 -15.57 -22.23
C ILE A 194 -3.92 -14.46 -23.05
N ALA A 195 -2.92 -13.76 -22.49
CA ALA A 195 -2.12 -12.79 -23.21
C ALA A 195 -0.65 -13.21 -23.18
N ASP A 196 -0.09 -13.50 -24.36
CA ASP A 196 1.34 -13.72 -24.56
C ASP A 196 1.98 -12.37 -24.89
N GLY A 197 2.57 -11.75 -23.87
CA GLY A 197 2.89 -10.31 -23.83
C GLY A 197 1.72 -9.48 -23.30
N HIS A 198 2.00 -8.33 -22.66
CA HIS A 198 0.98 -7.44 -22.10
C HIS A 198 1.18 -5.98 -22.52
N PRO A 199 0.28 -5.39 -23.35
CA PRO A 199 0.50 -4.06 -23.96
C PRO A 199 0.54 -2.89 -22.97
N LEU A 200 0.05 -3.08 -21.74
CA LEU A 200 0.10 -2.07 -20.67
C LEU A 200 1.17 -2.33 -19.59
N ARG A 201 1.94 -3.43 -19.70
CA ARG A 201 3.06 -3.73 -18.80
C ARG A 201 4.34 -3.78 -19.61
N ASP A 202 5.49 -3.68 -18.94
CA ASP A 202 6.74 -3.41 -19.64
C ASP A 202 7.18 -4.63 -20.47
N GLU A 203 7.49 -4.42 -21.76
CA GLU A 203 7.98 -5.46 -22.70
C GLU A 203 9.37 -6.05 -22.35
N GLY A 204 9.96 -5.64 -21.22
CA GLY A 204 11.19 -6.26 -20.71
C GLY A 204 10.96 -7.67 -20.14
N GLU A 205 9.71 -7.98 -19.81
CA GLU A 205 9.34 -9.23 -19.16
C GLU A 205 8.55 -10.06 -20.17
N ARG A 206 9.20 -11.08 -20.76
CA ARG A 206 8.59 -12.01 -21.73
C ARG A 206 7.52 -12.87 -21.06
N ASP A 207 6.45 -12.23 -20.62
CA ASP A 207 5.47 -12.80 -19.71
C ASP A 207 4.21 -13.24 -20.46
N THR A 208 3.73 -14.43 -20.11
CA THR A 208 2.38 -14.86 -20.45
C THR A 208 1.47 -14.66 -19.24
N HIS A 209 0.31 -14.06 -19.45
CA HIS A 209 -0.71 -13.90 -18.42
C HIS A 209 -1.94 -14.74 -18.76
N VAL A 210 -2.53 -15.35 -17.73
CA VAL A 210 -3.79 -16.10 -17.82
C VAL A 210 -4.74 -15.53 -16.77
N TRP A 211 -5.90 -15.06 -17.19
CA TRP A 211 -6.99 -14.64 -16.30
C TRP A 211 -8.14 -15.62 -16.44
N THR A 212 -8.64 -16.11 -15.31
CA THR A 212 -9.81 -17.00 -15.29
C THR A 212 -10.54 -16.91 -13.95
N PRO A 213 -11.88 -16.98 -13.94
CA PRO A 213 -12.64 -17.20 -12.71
C PRO A 213 -12.72 -18.68 -12.31
N ASP A 214 -12.24 -19.60 -13.15
CA ASP A 214 -12.31 -21.05 -12.94
C ASP A 214 -10.99 -21.60 -12.42
N LEU A 215 -11.03 -22.23 -11.24
CA LEU A 215 -9.87 -22.84 -10.61
C LEU A 215 -9.34 -24.05 -11.39
N GLU A 216 -10.20 -24.82 -12.07
CA GLU A 216 -9.76 -25.95 -12.89
C GLU A 216 -8.93 -25.47 -14.08
N ASP A 217 -9.33 -24.36 -14.70
CA ASP A 217 -8.56 -23.72 -15.77
C ASP A 217 -7.20 -23.24 -15.27
N ALA A 218 -7.15 -22.65 -14.07
CA ALA A 218 -5.89 -22.18 -13.49
C ALA A 218 -4.95 -23.36 -13.16
N VAL A 219 -5.47 -24.46 -12.61
CA VAL A 219 -4.73 -25.70 -12.37
C VAL A 219 -4.22 -26.32 -13.68
N ALA A 220 -5.07 -26.40 -14.69
CA ALA A 220 -4.71 -26.92 -16.01
C ALA A 220 -3.63 -26.04 -16.68
N ALA A 221 -3.74 -24.71 -16.56
CA ALA A 221 -2.75 -23.78 -17.06
C ALA A 221 -1.38 -24.02 -16.42
N LEU A 222 -1.32 -24.15 -15.09
CA LEU A 222 -0.07 -24.37 -14.37
C LEU A 222 0.59 -25.71 -14.74
N ARG A 223 -0.19 -26.80 -14.80
CA ARG A 223 0.31 -28.13 -15.20
C ARG A 223 0.82 -28.14 -16.64
N ALA A 224 0.11 -27.47 -17.55
CA ALA A 224 0.52 -27.31 -18.94
C ALA A 224 1.83 -26.50 -19.03
N ALA A 225 1.95 -25.43 -18.24
CA ALA A 225 3.14 -24.59 -18.18
C ALA A 225 4.39 -25.38 -17.73
N GLY A 226 4.26 -26.13 -16.62
CA GLY A 226 5.35 -26.96 -16.08
C GLY A 226 5.79 -28.07 -17.03
N SER A 227 4.88 -28.61 -17.85
CA SER A 227 5.20 -29.65 -18.85
C SER A 227 5.81 -29.08 -20.13
N ALA A 228 5.45 -27.85 -20.50
CA ALA A 228 5.84 -27.25 -21.78
C ALA A 228 7.30 -26.78 -21.80
N ARG A 229 7.86 -26.34 -20.67
CA ARG A 229 9.19 -25.70 -20.65
C ARG A 229 9.91 -25.81 -19.31
N GLY A 230 11.11 -26.39 -19.32
CA GLY A 230 12.02 -26.33 -18.17
C GLY A 230 12.55 -24.90 -17.92
N GLY A 231 12.71 -24.53 -16.64
CA GLY A 231 13.20 -23.20 -16.24
C GLY A 231 12.16 -22.08 -16.37
N LEU A 232 10.87 -22.42 -16.41
CA LEU A 232 9.77 -21.47 -16.31
C LEU A 232 9.62 -20.96 -14.86
N GLY A 233 9.30 -19.68 -14.70
CA GLY A 233 8.79 -19.12 -13.46
C GLY A 233 7.29 -18.80 -13.57
N ALA A 234 6.56 -18.89 -12.45
CA ALA A 234 5.15 -18.54 -12.34
C ALA A 234 4.86 -17.64 -11.12
N GLU A 235 3.77 -16.90 -11.17
CA GLU A 235 3.22 -16.15 -10.04
C GLU A 235 1.70 -16.18 -10.09
N LEU A 236 1.09 -16.46 -8.95
CA LEU A 236 -0.34 -16.41 -8.72
C LEU A 236 -0.71 -15.06 -8.09
N THR A 237 -1.76 -14.44 -8.60
CA THR A 237 -2.38 -13.24 -8.01
C THR A 237 -3.87 -13.46 -7.86
N THR A 238 -4.41 -13.08 -6.70
CA THR A 238 -5.84 -13.11 -6.38
C THR A 238 -6.34 -11.74 -5.91
N ALA A 239 -7.62 -11.47 -6.12
CA ALA A 239 -8.27 -10.25 -5.63
C ALA A 239 -8.90 -10.52 -4.26
N ALA A 240 -8.22 -10.09 -3.20
CA ALA A 240 -8.64 -10.19 -1.80
C ALA A 240 -8.62 -11.61 -1.20
N ALA A 241 -7.41 -12.08 -0.84
CA ALA A 241 -7.23 -13.25 0.01
C ALA A 241 -7.50 -12.90 1.50
N GLU A 242 -8.10 -13.84 2.23
CA GLU A 242 -8.14 -13.77 3.70
C GLU A 242 -6.70 -13.87 4.23
N LEU A 243 -6.23 -12.83 4.91
CA LEU A 243 -4.86 -12.76 5.44
C LEU A 243 -4.84 -13.22 6.89
N GLN A 244 -4.06 -14.26 7.17
CA GLN A 244 -3.75 -14.71 8.52
C GLN A 244 -2.27 -14.50 8.79
N ILE A 245 -1.95 -13.67 9.80
CA ILE A 245 -0.57 -13.45 10.23
C ILE A 245 -0.24 -14.42 11.35
N GLU A 246 0.87 -15.15 11.21
CA GLU A 246 1.33 -16.15 12.14
C GLU A 246 2.85 -16.01 12.38
N PRO A 247 3.38 -16.46 13.54
CA PRO A 247 4.82 -16.43 13.77
C PRO A 247 5.59 -17.44 12.90
N PRO A 248 6.88 -17.20 12.60
CA PRO A 248 7.69 -18.11 11.77
C PRO A 248 7.69 -19.57 12.23
N ARG A 249 7.59 -19.83 13.54
CA ARG A 249 7.54 -21.19 14.09
C ARG A 249 6.32 -22.02 13.69
N SER A 250 5.23 -21.39 13.23
CA SER A 250 4.04 -22.09 12.75
C SER A 250 4.08 -22.40 11.26
N ALA A 251 5.16 -21.98 10.57
CA ALA A 251 5.39 -22.29 9.19
C ALA A 251 5.40 -23.82 8.99
N PRO A 252 4.54 -24.36 8.11
CA PRO A 252 4.58 -25.77 7.77
C PRO A 252 5.90 -26.12 7.06
N GLU A 253 6.27 -27.40 7.12
CA GLU A 253 7.34 -27.92 6.29
C GLU A 253 6.98 -27.72 4.81
N THR A 254 7.96 -27.27 4.02
CA THR A 254 7.77 -27.12 2.58
C THR A 254 7.67 -28.50 1.91
N PRO A 255 6.88 -28.63 0.83
CA PRO A 255 6.70 -29.91 0.17
C PRO A 255 8.03 -30.47 -0.35
N SER A 256 8.18 -31.80 -0.33
CA SER A 256 9.38 -32.46 -0.86
C SER A 256 9.56 -32.19 -2.36
N PRO A 257 10.79 -32.26 -2.89
CA PRO A 257 11.03 -32.12 -4.33
C PRO A 257 10.24 -33.10 -5.20
N GLU A 258 9.94 -34.30 -4.69
CA GLU A 258 9.07 -35.28 -5.33
C GLU A 258 7.62 -34.77 -5.42
N ALA A 259 7.06 -34.29 -4.29
CA ALA A 259 5.69 -33.77 -4.25
C ALA A 259 5.52 -32.52 -5.13
N LEU A 260 6.52 -31.64 -5.16
CA LEU A 260 6.55 -30.48 -6.05
C LEU A 260 6.55 -30.92 -7.52
N ARG A 261 7.36 -31.92 -7.88
CA ARG A 261 7.40 -32.46 -9.26
C ARG A 261 6.07 -33.10 -9.66
N GLU A 262 5.47 -33.91 -8.79
CA GLU A 262 4.17 -34.54 -9.04
C GLU A 262 3.03 -33.52 -9.18
N GLY A 263 3.07 -32.43 -8.41
CA GLY A 263 2.11 -31.33 -8.46
C GLY A 263 2.31 -30.32 -9.60
N GLY A 264 3.27 -30.57 -10.52
CA GLY A 264 3.58 -29.67 -11.62
C GLY A 264 4.10 -28.30 -11.16
N ALA A 265 4.89 -28.27 -10.08
CA ALA A 265 5.41 -27.04 -9.51
C ALA A 265 6.27 -26.25 -10.51
N VAL A 266 6.06 -24.94 -10.52
CA VAL A 266 6.84 -23.97 -11.27
C VAL A 266 7.50 -23.03 -10.26
N ALA A 267 8.76 -22.65 -10.49
CA ALA A 267 9.48 -21.73 -9.60
C ALA A 267 8.74 -20.39 -9.51
N LEU A 268 8.74 -19.74 -8.35
CA LEU A 268 8.13 -18.41 -8.20
C LEU A 268 8.89 -17.37 -9.04
N LEU A 269 8.17 -16.45 -9.70
CA LEU A 269 8.78 -15.26 -10.29
C LEU A 269 9.23 -14.31 -9.18
N ALA A 270 10.54 -14.26 -8.90
CA ALA A 270 11.11 -13.21 -8.07
C ALA A 270 11.05 -11.86 -8.82
N GLY A 271 10.61 -10.80 -8.15
CA GLY A 271 10.63 -9.45 -8.71
C GLY A 271 12.06 -8.91 -8.90
N ALA A 272 12.22 -7.92 -9.77
CA ALA A 272 13.47 -7.17 -9.86
C ALA A 272 13.77 -6.51 -8.51
N GLY A 273 14.92 -6.82 -7.90
CA GLY A 273 15.32 -6.33 -6.57
C GLY A 273 14.90 -7.22 -5.39
N GLU A 274 14.35 -8.41 -5.64
CA GLU A 274 14.04 -9.41 -4.62
C GLU A 274 15.12 -10.51 -4.53
N GLU A 275 16.40 -10.13 -4.56
CA GLU A 275 17.50 -11.08 -4.38
C GLU A 275 17.32 -11.90 -3.10
N GLY A 276 17.57 -13.22 -3.18
CA GLY A 276 17.33 -14.14 -2.07
C GLY A 276 15.89 -14.62 -1.92
N THR A 277 14.94 -14.11 -2.71
CA THR A 277 13.55 -14.61 -2.75
C THR A 277 13.44 -15.83 -3.66
N SER A 278 12.79 -16.86 -3.17
CA SER A 278 12.48 -18.09 -3.92
C SER A 278 11.07 -18.58 -3.58
N GLY A 279 10.65 -19.68 -4.18
CA GLY A 279 9.30 -20.18 -3.97
C GLY A 279 8.82 -21.02 -5.12
N HIS A 280 7.58 -21.48 -5.01
CA HIS A 280 6.92 -22.27 -6.04
C HIS A 280 5.45 -21.90 -6.12
N VAL A 281 4.89 -22.05 -7.32
CA VAL A 281 3.45 -22.14 -7.55
C VAL A 281 3.18 -23.57 -8.04
N TRP A 282 2.27 -24.30 -7.39
CA TRP A 282 1.96 -25.68 -7.76
C TRP A 282 0.49 -26.03 -7.54
N ALA A 283 0.05 -27.13 -8.16
CA ALA A 283 -1.29 -27.68 -8.01
C ALA A 283 -1.19 -29.05 -7.32
N PRO A 284 -1.40 -29.13 -5.99
CA PRO A 284 -1.33 -30.38 -5.25
C PRO A 284 -2.15 -31.52 -5.90
N PRO A 285 -1.71 -32.79 -5.75
CA PRO A 285 -2.51 -33.92 -6.21
C PRO A 285 -3.85 -33.99 -5.47
N GLY A 286 -4.92 -34.38 -6.17
CA GLY A 286 -6.28 -34.45 -5.62
C GLY A 286 -7.21 -33.37 -6.18
N SER A 287 -7.99 -32.74 -5.29
CA SER A 287 -8.97 -31.70 -5.61
C SER A 287 -8.33 -30.47 -6.28
N PRO A 288 -9.08 -29.71 -7.11
CA PRO A 288 -8.57 -28.50 -7.72
C PRO A 288 -8.19 -27.50 -6.62
N ARG A 289 -6.87 -27.23 -6.52
CA ARG A 289 -6.29 -26.28 -5.58
C ARG A 289 -4.99 -25.76 -6.17
N LEU A 290 -4.70 -24.48 -5.90
CA LEU A 290 -3.41 -23.87 -6.18
C LEU A 290 -2.74 -23.44 -4.88
N GLU A 291 -1.44 -23.61 -4.81
CA GLU A 291 -0.61 -23.15 -3.71
C GLU A 291 0.56 -22.34 -4.24
N GLN A 292 0.87 -21.25 -3.55
CA GLN A 292 2.01 -20.40 -3.83
C GLN A 292 2.79 -20.18 -2.54
N THR A 293 4.07 -20.54 -2.54
CA THR A 293 4.98 -20.24 -1.43
C THR A 293 5.96 -19.16 -1.83
N ARG A 294 6.27 -18.28 -0.89
CA ARG A 294 7.37 -17.32 -1.00
C ARG A 294 8.32 -17.56 0.16
N LEU A 295 9.58 -17.79 -0.17
CA LEU A 295 10.68 -17.96 0.76
C LEU A 295 11.67 -16.83 0.60
N PHE A 296 12.40 -16.51 1.67
CA PHE A 296 13.57 -15.64 1.63
C PHE A 296 14.70 -16.29 2.42
N ALA A 297 15.86 -16.45 1.78
CA ALA A 297 17.02 -17.13 2.37
C ALA A 297 16.66 -18.51 3.01
N GLY A 298 15.75 -19.26 2.38
CA GLY A 298 15.28 -20.56 2.87
C GLY A 298 14.18 -20.51 3.94
N THR A 299 13.82 -19.34 4.45
CA THR A 299 12.72 -19.18 5.42
C THR A 299 11.41 -18.92 4.69
N LEU A 300 10.34 -19.67 5.03
CA LEU A 300 9.02 -19.46 4.46
C LEU A 300 8.40 -18.15 5.00
N LEU A 301 8.09 -17.21 4.10
CA LEU A 301 7.47 -15.94 4.44
C LEU A 301 5.95 -15.98 4.30
N SER A 302 5.45 -16.61 3.23
CA SER A 302 4.01 -16.69 3.01
C SER A 302 3.64 -17.93 2.22
N TRP A 303 2.44 -18.43 2.48
CA TRP A 303 1.79 -19.52 1.76
C TRP A 303 0.37 -19.09 1.40
N GLU A 304 0.15 -18.87 0.12
CA GLU A 304 -1.17 -18.59 -0.45
C GLU A 304 -1.78 -19.88 -0.96
N THR A 305 -3.05 -20.10 -0.64
CA THR A 305 -3.84 -21.27 -1.04
C THR A 305 -5.13 -20.78 -1.68
N VAL A 306 -5.47 -21.34 -2.84
CA VAL A 306 -6.73 -21.07 -3.54
C VAL A 306 -7.43 -22.39 -3.81
N ASP A 307 -8.62 -22.53 -3.25
CA ASP A 307 -9.51 -23.67 -3.45
C ASP A 307 -10.96 -23.20 -3.69
N ASP A 308 -11.92 -24.13 -3.61
CA ASP A 308 -13.35 -23.87 -3.75
C ASP A 308 -13.92 -22.96 -2.65
N GLN A 309 -13.22 -22.80 -1.52
CA GLN A 309 -13.59 -21.89 -0.43
C GLN A 309 -13.05 -20.46 -0.66
N GLY A 310 -12.13 -20.29 -1.60
CA GLY A 310 -11.54 -19.01 -1.98
C GLY A 310 -10.03 -18.93 -1.73
N ALA A 311 -9.50 -17.71 -1.78
CA ALA A 311 -8.09 -17.43 -1.57
C ALA A 311 -7.79 -17.11 -0.10
N ARG A 312 -6.77 -17.77 0.45
CA ARG A 312 -6.27 -17.56 1.81
C ARG A 312 -4.75 -17.39 1.77
N THR A 313 -4.24 -16.42 2.51
CA THR A 313 -2.79 -16.17 2.64
C THR A 313 -2.41 -16.30 4.10
N ARG A 314 -1.55 -17.28 4.39
CA ARG A 314 -0.85 -17.38 5.68
C ARG A 314 0.48 -16.65 5.54
N ASP A 315 0.64 -15.57 6.28
CA ASP A 315 1.86 -14.77 6.36
C ASP A 315 2.60 -15.15 7.63
N PHE A 316 3.76 -15.77 7.49
CA PHE A 316 4.58 -16.28 8.59
C PHE A 316 5.57 -15.24 9.12
N THR A 317 5.38 -13.96 8.79
CA THR A 317 6.22 -12.86 9.29
C THR A 317 5.76 -12.31 10.63
N GLY A 318 4.81 -12.94 11.34
CA GLY A 318 4.30 -12.45 12.62
C GLY A 318 5.40 -12.23 13.67
N ALA A 319 5.40 -11.07 14.32
CA ALA A 319 6.50 -10.64 15.20
C ALA A 319 6.48 -11.25 16.61
N GLU A 320 5.54 -12.16 16.91
CA GLU A 320 5.31 -12.66 18.28
C GLU A 320 6.59 -13.25 18.91
N ASP A 321 7.34 -14.04 18.15
CA ASP A 321 8.52 -14.76 18.62
C ASP A 321 9.69 -13.83 18.87
N THR A 322 9.77 -12.77 18.07
CA THR A 322 10.78 -11.73 18.19
C THR A 322 10.49 -10.81 19.38
N LEU A 323 9.22 -10.47 19.63
CA LEU A 323 8.83 -9.51 20.65
C LEU A 323 8.72 -10.11 22.06
N ARG A 324 8.28 -11.38 22.19
CA ARG A 324 8.08 -12.06 23.49
C ARG A 324 9.29 -12.05 24.43
N PRO A 325 10.54 -12.23 23.97
CA PRO A 325 11.70 -12.18 24.85
C PRO A 325 12.09 -10.76 25.28
N LEU A 326 11.55 -9.73 24.63
CA LEU A 326 12.00 -8.33 24.78
C LEU A 326 11.00 -7.45 25.53
N LEU A 327 9.71 -7.76 25.44
CA LEU A 327 8.62 -6.91 25.93
C LEU A 327 7.65 -7.69 26.83
N THR A 328 6.85 -6.98 27.61
CA THR A 328 5.82 -7.63 28.43
C THR A 328 4.71 -8.25 27.56
N PRO A 329 3.99 -9.28 28.05
CA PRO A 329 2.88 -9.88 27.30
C PRO A 329 1.80 -8.89 26.86
N ARG A 330 1.62 -7.79 27.61
CA ARG A 330 0.67 -6.74 27.29
C ARG A 330 1.15 -5.93 26.08
N ALA A 331 2.39 -5.47 26.08
CA ALA A 331 2.95 -4.74 24.95
C ALA A 331 2.97 -5.58 23.68
N VAL A 332 3.38 -6.86 23.77
CA VAL A 332 3.33 -7.80 22.63
C VAL A 332 1.91 -7.90 22.07
N ARG A 333 0.88 -8.06 22.92
CA ARG A 333 -0.51 -8.13 22.48
C ARG A 333 -0.94 -6.88 21.70
N GLY A 334 -0.59 -5.69 22.19
CA GLY A 334 -0.93 -4.45 21.52
C GLY A 334 -0.21 -4.27 20.18
N LEU A 335 1.09 -4.57 20.11
CA LEU A 335 1.82 -4.53 18.85
C LEU A 335 1.27 -5.53 17.82
N LEU A 336 0.89 -6.74 18.24
CA LEU A 336 0.26 -7.73 17.35
C LEU A 336 -1.11 -7.25 16.85
N ARG A 337 -1.91 -6.55 17.67
CA ARG A 337 -3.17 -5.90 17.22
C ARG A 337 -2.93 -4.83 16.16
N LEU A 338 -1.82 -4.11 16.25
CA LEU A 338 -1.36 -3.15 15.24
C LEU A 338 -0.74 -3.82 13.99
N GLY A 339 -0.82 -5.15 13.90
CA GLY A 339 -0.32 -5.92 12.75
C GLY A 339 1.19 -6.13 12.74
N ALA A 340 1.83 -6.24 13.92
CA ALA A 340 3.28 -6.41 14.04
C ALA A 340 3.81 -7.64 13.29
N ARG A 341 4.72 -7.37 12.37
CA ARG A 341 5.42 -8.36 11.53
C ARG A 341 6.89 -8.00 11.34
N VAL A 342 7.74 -8.98 11.10
CA VAL A 342 9.18 -8.81 10.82
C VAL A 342 9.45 -9.27 9.39
N ASP A 343 9.79 -8.34 8.50
CA ASP A 343 10.17 -8.65 7.12
C ASP A 343 11.69 -8.87 7.04
N PRO A 344 12.19 -10.11 6.91
CA PRO A 344 13.63 -10.39 6.92
C PRO A 344 14.36 -9.79 5.70
N ARG A 345 13.64 -9.41 4.63
CA ARG A 345 14.23 -8.71 3.48
C ARG A 345 14.66 -7.28 3.80
N ARG A 346 14.12 -6.73 4.88
CA ARG A 346 14.39 -5.37 5.37
C ARG A 346 15.38 -5.37 6.53
N LYS A 347 15.91 -6.54 6.90
CA LYS A 347 16.91 -6.71 7.94
C LYS A 347 18.30 -6.78 7.31
N GLY A 348 19.24 -6.01 7.85
CA GLY A 348 20.65 -6.02 7.48
C GLY A 348 21.52 -6.74 8.49
N GLU A 349 22.59 -7.37 8.01
CA GLU A 349 23.69 -7.75 8.91
C GLU A 349 24.40 -6.49 9.43
N ARG A 350 24.98 -6.57 10.63
CA ARG A 350 25.65 -5.43 11.29
C ARG A 350 26.65 -4.71 10.38
N ALA A 351 27.55 -5.43 9.73
CA ALA A 351 28.54 -4.85 8.82
C ALA A 351 27.91 -4.17 7.59
N SER A 352 26.77 -4.70 7.10
CA SER A 352 26.03 -4.09 5.99
C SER A 352 25.32 -2.82 6.43
N LEU A 353 24.81 -2.78 7.66
CA LEU A 353 24.24 -1.56 8.23
C LEU A 353 25.31 -0.50 8.48
N GLU A 354 26.44 -0.84 9.09
CA GLU A 354 27.57 0.10 9.30
C GLU A 354 28.05 0.69 7.96
N HIS A 355 28.17 -0.15 6.93
CA HIS A 355 28.49 0.34 5.58
C HIS A 355 27.40 1.25 5.02
N LEU A 356 26.13 0.91 5.20
CA LEU A 356 25.02 1.73 4.74
C LEU A 356 25.01 3.09 5.45
N LEU A 357 25.10 3.13 6.78
CA LEU A 357 25.13 4.37 7.56
C LEU A 357 26.29 5.28 7.15
N SER A 358 27.50 4.72 6.99
CA SER A 358 28.66 5.51 6.53
C SER A 358 28.47 6.09 5.13
N CYS A 359 27.78 5.39 4.23
CA CYS A 359 27.45 5.93 2.90
C CYS A 359 26.47 7.11 2.93
N TRP A 360 25.74 7.27 4.03
CA TRP A 360 24.79 8.35 4.30
C TRP A 360 25.34 9.37 5.29
N GLU A 361 26.64 9.30 5.62
CA GLU A 361 27.30 10.17 6.59
C GLU A 361 26.64 10.12 7.99
N LEU A 362 25.97 9.00 8.32
CA LEU A 362 25.34 8.78 9.62
C LEU A 362 26.28 8.01 10.57
N PRO A 363 26.22 8.30 11.88
CA PRO A 363 26.99 7.56 12.87
C PRO A 363 26.45 6.14 13.06
N ALA A 364 27.33 5.23 13.43
CA ALA A 364 27.02 3.83 13.70
C ALA A 364 26.77 3.59 15.19
N HIS A 365 25.77 4.29 15.75
CA HIS A 365 25.42 4.18 17.17
C HIS A 365 25.08 2.75 17.56
N GLU A 366 25.65 2.26 18.67
CA GLU A 366 25.39 0.88 19.15
C GLU A 366 23.89 0.64 19.38
N ALA A 367 23.13 1.65 19.80
CA ALA A 367 21.69 1.54 19.97
C ALA A 367 20.94 1.25 18.65
N ALA A 368 21.38 1.83 17.53
CA ALA A 368 20.80 1.57 16.22
C ALA A 368 21.19 0.17 15.70
N LEU A 369 22.42 -0.26 15.96
CA LEU A 369 22.91 -1.58 15.59
C LEU A 369 22.21 -2.69 16.40
N ASP A 370 22.05 -2.51 17.73
CA ASP A 370 21.31 -3.41 18.61
C ASP A 370 19.83 -3.48 18.22
N PHE A 371 19.22 -2.35 17.85
CA PHE A 371 17.86 -2.34 17.31
C PHE A 371 17.76 -3.18 16.04
N GLU A 372 18.64 -2.97 15.06
CA GLU A 372 18.64 -3.74 13.80
C GLU A 372 18.83 -5.24 14.05
N GLU A 373 19.76 -5.61 14.93
CA GLU A 373 20.04 -7.01 15.25
C GLU A 373 18.80 -7.71 15.83
N ARG A 374 18.08 -7.04 16.74
CA ARG A 374 16.92 -7.64 17.44
C ARG A 374 15.62 -7.51 16.67
N LEU A 375 15.39 -6.37 16.02
CA LEU A 375 14.09 -5.94 15.50
C LEU A 375 14.14 -5.42 14.05
N GLY A 376 15.28 -5.53 13.36
CA GLY A 376 15.40 -5.14 11.96
C GLY A 376 14.28 -5.73 11.09
N GLY A 377 13.64 -4.87 10.30
CA GLY A 377 12.51 -5.24 9.44
C GLY A 377 11.14 -5.30 10.12
N LEU A 378 11.03 -4.94 11.40
CA LEU A 378 9.74 -4.84 12.11
C LEU A 378 8.81 -3.81 11.44
N ARG A 379 7.51 -4.10 11.37
CA ARG A 379 6.48 -3.20 10.83
C ARG A 379 5.19 -3.36 11.61
N PHE A 380 4.55 -2.26 12.00
CA PHE A 380 3.21 -2.19 12.58
C PHE A 380 2.67 -0.77 12.45
N ALA A 381 1.35 -0.58 12.52
CA ALA A 381 0.71 0.75 12.47
C ALA A 381 1.18 1.64 11.30
N ASN A 382 1.43 1.07 10.12
CA ASN A 382 1.99 1.76 8.94
C ASN A 382 3.39 2.39 9.13
N VAL A 383 4.10 2.04 10.21
CA VAL A 383 5.50 2.40 10.45
C VAL A 383 6.40 1.23 10.07
N GLN A 384 7.46 1.52 9.33
CA GLN A 384 8.57 0.60 9.13
C GLN A 384 9.66 0.90 10.16
N TRP A 385 10.14 -0.14 10.82
CA TRP A 385 11.19 -0.08 11.83
C TRP A 385 12.44 -0.84 11.37
N GLY A 386 13.59 -0.37 11.81
CA GLY A 386 14.91 -0.91 11.48
C GLY A 386 15.69 0.04 10.57
N PRO A 387 16.85 0.55 11.00
CA PRO A 387 17.63 1.51 10.24
C PRO A 387 18.02 1.00 8.85
N PHE A 388 18.31 -0.30 8.69
CA PHE A 388 18.73 -0.85 7.39
C PHE A 388 17.63 -0.68 6.32
N GLY A 389 16.41 -1.10 6.65
CA GLY A 389 15.28 -1.02 5.74
C GLY A 389 14.87 0.43 5.43
N ILE A 390 15.04 1.35 6.38
CA ILE A 390 14.66 2.77 6.26
C ILE A 390 15.67 3.52 5.40
N VAL A 391 16.94 3.52 5.82
CA VAL A 391 18.02 4.23 5.13
C VAL A 391 18.24 3.66 3.73
N GLY A 392 18.10 2.34 3.57
CA GLY A 392 18.21 1.65 2.28
C GLY A 392 17.09 2.00 1.28
N ALA A 393 15.97 2.58 1.75
CA ALA A 393 14.84 2.97 0.91
C ALA A 393 14.90 4.43 0.42
N TRP A 394 15.87 5.24 0.89
CA TRP A 394 15.98 6.63 0.50
C TRP A 394 16.35 6.78 -1.00
N PRO A 395 15.69 7.70 -1.72
CA PRO A 395 15.71 7.73 -3.18
C PRO A 395 17.05 8.15 -3.80
N ASP A 396 17.83 8.99 -3.10
CA ASP A 396 19.05 9.60 -3.62
C ASP A 396 20.24 9.33 -2.69
N ARG A 397 21.02 8.29 -2.99
CA ARG A 397 22.31 8.08 -2.32
C ARG A 397 23.17 9.34 -2.59
N PRO A 398 23.63 10.08 -1.57
CA PRO A 398 24.56 11.18 -1.81
C PRO A 398 25.75 10.63 -2.60
N ALA A 399 26.17 11.34 -3.65
CA ALA A 399 27.35 10.97 -4.41
C ALA A 399 28.49 10.80 -3.40
N ALA A 400 29.08 9.60 -3.35
CA ALA A 400 30.10 9.26 -2.36
C ALA A 400 31.16 10.37 -2.31
N LYS A 401 31.07 11.22 -1.29
CA LYS A 401 32.10 12.22 -1.03
C LYS A 401 33.23 11.48 -0.34
N GLU A 402 34.46 11.86 -0.67
CA GLU A 402 35.61 11.47 0.14
C GLU A 402 35.39 12.01 1.57
N VAL A 403 35.08 11.09 2.48
CA VAL A 403 35.09 11.19 3.94
C VAL A 403 34.83 12.61 4.46
N ALA A 404 33.56 13.03 4.43
CA ALA A 404 33.12 14.05 5.37
C ALA A 404 33.25 13.48 6.79
N SER A 405 33.65 14.32 7.76
CA SER A 405 33.60 13.95 9.16
C SER A 405 32.15 13.63 9.55
N VAL A 406 31.88 12.40 9.98
CA VAL A 406 30.60 12.02 10.57
C VAL A 406 30.40 12.82 11.86
N ASP A 407 29.23 13.43 12.01
CA ASP A 407 28.82 14.07 13.25
C ASP A 407 28.29 12.99 14.20
N GLU A 408 29.03 12.72 15.28
CA GLU A 408 28.63 11.72 16.28
C GLU A 408 27.38 12.13 17.06
N ASP A 409 27.03 13.42 17.08
CA ASP A 409 25.82 13.90 17.76
C ASP A 409 24.56 13.74 16.88
N GLN A 410 24.69 13.24 15.64
CA GLN A 410 23.58 13.06 14.72
C GLN A 410 22.69 11.87 15.11
N LEU A 411 21.38 12.04 14.98
CA LEU A 411 20.38 11.00 15.22
C LEU A 411 20.35 9.97 14.08
N VAL A 412 20.14 8.70 14.41
CA VAL A 412 20.03 7.59 13.44
C VAL A 412 18.57 7.13 13.35
N PRO A 413 17.94 7.14 12.17
CA PRO A 413 16.54 6.77 12.03
C PRO A 413 16.33 5.27 12.28
N ILE A 414 15.39 4.94 13.16
CA ILE A 414 14.99 3.55 13.50
C ILE A 414 13.53 3.25 13.19
N GLY A 415 12.71 4.26 12.90
CA GLY A 415 11.31 4.12 12.51
C GLY A 415 10.87 5.23 11.54
N ALA A 416 10.06 4.91 10.54
CA ALA A 416 9.49 5.89 9.62
C ALA A 416 8.09 5.47 9.15
N GLU A 417 7.15 6.41 9.16
CA GLU A 417 5.83 6.19 8.57
C GLU A 417 5.95 6.02 7.05
N ILE A 418 5.26 5.03 6.48
CA ILE A 418 5.41 4.69 5.05
C ILE A 418 4.87 5.79 4.12
N LEU A 419 3.88 6.57 4.58
CA LEU A 419 3.19 7.60 3.80
C LEU A 419 3.07 8.95 4.54
N GLY A 420 3.78 9.12 5.66
CA GLY A 420 3.66 10.31 6.50
C GLY A 420 5.01 10.96 6.81
N SER A 421 4.96 12.04 7.59
CA SER A 421 6.09 12.88 7.95
C SER A 421 6.73 12.52 9.31
N VAL A 422 6.15 11.56 10.03
CA VAL A 422 6.62 11.16 11.36
C VAL A 422 7.71 10.09 11.26
N SER A 423 8.85 10.35 11.88
CA SER A 423 9.94 9.40 12.06
C SER A 423 10.40 9.27 13.51
N TYR A 424 11.11 8.19 13.78
CA TYR A 424 11.71 7.87 15.06
C TYR A 424 13.20 7.67 14.83
N ALA A 425 14.03 8.32 15.65
CA ALA A 425 15.48 8.21 15.57
C ALA A 425 16.08 7.95 16.95
N VAL A 426 17.32 7.46 16.99
CA VAL A 426 18.07 7.23 18.23
C VAL A 426 19.34 8.08 18.27
N ASP A 427 19.67 8.59 19.45
CA ASP A 427 20.96 9.20 19.73
C ASP A 427 22.02 8.16 20.15
N ALA A 428 23.23 8.63 20.45
CA ALA A 428 24.36 7.80 20.87
C ALA A 428 24.11 7.11 22.22
N GLU A 429 23.35 7.74 23.12
CA GLU A 429 22.94 7.21 24.41
C GLU A 429 21.81 6.16 24.29
N GLY A 430 21.15 6.10 23.13
CA GLY A 430 20.06 5.19 22.80
C GLY A 430 18.66 5.73 23.09
N SER A 431 18.53 7.00 23.48
CA SER A 431 17.23 7.65 23.64
C SER A 431 16.52 7.72 22.29
N VAL A 432 15.22 7.45 22.29
CA VAL A 432 14.38 7.55 21.10
C VAL A 432 13.80 8.95 21.02
N HIS A 433 13.96 9.56 19.85
CA HIS A 433 13.40 10.85 19.50
C HIS A 433 12.27 10.68 18.50
N LEU A 434 11.22 11.49 18.65
CA LEU A 434 10.22 11.70 17.62
C LEU A 434 10.65 12.88 16.75
N GLU A 435 10.63 12.67 15.44
CA GLU A 435 10.90 13.68 14.42
C GLU A 435 9.65 13.87 13.56
N ASP A 436 9.37 15.12 13.23
CA ASP A 436 8.29 15.54 12.33
C ASP A 436 8.84 16.71 11.50
N GLU A 437 8.43 16.83 10.24
CA GLU A 437 8.90 17.88 9.32
C GLU A 437 8.73 19.32 9.84
N HIS A 438 7.89 19.52 10.86
CA HIS A 438 7.61 20.84 11.44
C HIS A 438 8.13 21.02 12.86
N LEU A 439 8.81 20.02 13.45
CA LEU A 439 9.20 20.02 14.85
C LEU A 439 10.67 19.67 15.04
N GLU A 440 11.31 20.30 16.03
CA GLU A 440 12.62 19.84 16.48
C GLU A 440 12.52 18.42 17.05
N PRO A 441 13.55 17.57 16.88
CA PRO A 441 13.56 16.23 17.48
C PRO A 441 13.25 16.28 18.97
N THR A 442 12.36 15.40 19.44
CA THR A 442 11.91 15.39 20.83
C THR A 442 12.20 14.05 21.48
N PRO A 443 12.96 13.99 22.58
CA PRO A 443 13.19 12.72 23.26
C PRO A 443 11.87 12.24 23.88
N ILE A 444 11.43 11.07 23.46
CA ILE A 444 10.20 10.43 23.92
C ILE A 444 10.45 9.22 24.80
N ALA A 445 11.63 8.59 24.72
CA ALA A 445 11.98 7.48 25.59
C ALA A 445 13.49 7.41 25.79
N VAL A 446 13.96 6.90 26.93
CA VAL A 446 15.39 6.71 27.20
C VAL A 446 16.00 5.51 26.47
N SER A 447 15.18 4.65 25.86
CA SER A 447 15.63 3.51 25.06
C SER A 447 14.52 2.96 24.16
N TRP A 448 14.89 2.26 23.10
CA TRP A 448 13.93 1.63 22.19
C TRP A 448 13.02 0.57 22.86
N PRO A 449 13.46 -0.24 23.86
CA PRO A 449 12.55 -1.17 24.54
C PRO A 449 11.44 -0.44 25.28
N VAL A 450 11.78 0.64 26.00
CA VAL A 450 10.79 1.47 26.73
C VAL A 450 9.80 2.12 25.76
N CYS A 451 10.30 2.60 24.61
CA CYS A 451 9.45 3.15 23.55
C CYS A 451 8.43 2.12 23.05
N LEU A 452 8.88 0.92 22.65
CA LEU A 452 8.02 -0.13 22.13
C LEU A 452 7.09 -0.71 23.19
N GLU A 453 7.55 -0.84 24.43
CA GLU A 453 6.72 -1.25 25.56
C GLU A 453 5.54 -0.29 25.74
N ARG A 454 5.80 1.03 25.70
CA ARG A 454 4.77 2.06 25.83
C ARG A 454 3.80 2.05 24.65
N LEU A 455 4.31 2.00 23.41
CA LEU A 455 3.48 1.93 22.20
C LEU A 455 2.59 0.68 22.21
N GLY A 456 3.15 -0.48 22.53
CA GLY A 456 2.42 -1.73 22.65
C GLY A 456 1.38 -1.70 23.77
N ALA A 457 1.77 -1.30 24.98
CA ALA A 457 0.88 -1.32 26.13
C ALA A 457 -0.28 -0.33 26.01
N ALA A 458 -0.07 0.81 25.35
CA ALA A 458 -1.12 1.78 25.04
C ALA A 458 -2.15 1.21 24.04
N SER A 459 -1.68 0.44 23.06
CA SER A 459 -2.51 -0.12 21.98
C SER A 459 -3.17 -1.46 22.34
N ALA A 460 -2.77 -2.06 23.47
CA ALA A 460 -3.26 -3.36 23.91
C ALA A 460 -4.77 -3.42 24.14
N ASP A 461 -5.42 -2.29 24.43
CA ASP A 461 -6.87 -2.19 24.64
C ASP A 461 -7.56 -1.21 23.66
N GLU A 462 -6.89 -0.86 22.56
CA GLU A 462 -7.49 -0.02 21.52
C GLU A 462 -8.75 -0.70 20.96
N GLY A 463 -9.86 0.05 20.91
CA GLY A 463 -11.20 -0.46 20.57
C GLY A 463 -11.99 -1.10 21.73
N GLU A 464 -11.36 -1.35 22.89
CA GLU A 464 -12.02 -1.85 24.12
C GLU A 464 -12.29 -0.76 25.16
N LEU A 465 -11.63 0.39 25.03
CA LEU A 465 -11.79 1.58 25.86
C LEU A 465 -12.52 2.66 25.05
N PRO A 466 -13.86 2.69 25.06
CA PRO A 466 -14.64 3.55 24.19
C PRO A 466 -14.56 5.03 24.60
N CYS A 467 -14.14 5.35 25.83
CA CYS A 467 -14.11 6.72 26.34
C CYS A 467 -12.69 7.12 26.72
N SER A 468 -12.28 8.35 26.41
CA SER A 468 -10.97 8.85 26.81
C SER A 468 -10.96 10.36 27.06
N CYS A 469 -9.98 10.83 27.82
CA CYS A 469 -9.69 12.25 27.95
C CYS A 469 -8.19 12.55 27.89
N GLN A 470 -7.87 13.77 27.50
CA GLN A 470 -6.55 14.39 27.56
C GLN A 470 -6.62 15.62 28.47
N ILE A 471 -5.58 15.84 29.29
CA ILE A 471 -5.52 16.89 30.32
C ILE A 471 -4.14 17.58 30.24
N LYS A 472 -4.04 18.93 30.16
CA LYS A 472 -2.72 19.66 30.03
C LYS A 472 -2.18 19.88 31.42
N ALA A 473 -1.86 18.78 32.07
CA ALA A 473 -1.18 18.78 33.35
C ALA A 473 -0.59 17.40 33.57
N ARG A 474 0.45 17.34 34.40
CA ARG A 474 0.98 16.07 34.93
C ARG A 474 0.19 15.63 36.15
N VAL A 475 -0.96 14.99 35.92
CA VAL A 475 -1.87 14.52 36.97
C VAL A 475 -2.01 13.00 37.00
N GLY A 476 -1.30 12.28 36.12
CA GLY A 476 -1.41 10.84 35.94
C GLY A 476 -1.23 10.02 37.21
N LEU A 477 -0.29 10.38 38.09
CA LEU A 477 -0.09 9.66 39.35
C LEU A 477 -1.31 9.76 40.27
N ALA A 478 -1.90 10.96 40.41
CA ALA A 478 -3.07 11.17 41.25
C ALA A 478 -4.30 10.45 40.67
N VAL A 479 -4.49 10.55 39.36
CA VAL A 479 -5.57 9.86 38.63
C VAL A 479 -5.42 8.34 38.76
N ALA A 480 -4.22 7.80 38.52
CA ALA A 480 -3.96 6.36 38.63
C ALA A 480 -4.21 5.83 40.04
N ALA A 481 -3.79 6.59 41.07
CA ALA A 481 -4.04 6.22 42.47
C ALA A 481 -5.55 6.17 42.78
N ALA A 482 -6.33 7.15 42.31
CA ALA A 482 -7.77 7.19 42.51
C ALA A 482 -8.51 6.07 41.75
N LEU A 483 -8.01 5.71 40.57
CA LEU A 483 -8.56 4.63 39.77
C LEU A 483 -8.07 3.25 40.20
N GLY A 484 -7.10 3.14 41.11
CA GLY A 484 -6.49 1.86 41.49
C GLY A 484 -5.70 1.21 40.36
N ALA A 485 -5.10 2.00 39.47
CA ALA A 485 -4.26 1.53 38.37
C ALA A 485 -2.79 1.41 38.85
N PRO A 486 -2.21 0.20 38.98
CA PRO A 486 -0.80 0.04 39.30
C PRO A 486 0.13 0.58 38.21
N PRO A 487 1.37 0.96 38.55
CA PRO A 487 2.36 1.43 37.58
C PRO A 487 2.80 0.30 36.63
N VAL A 488 3.15 0.68 35.40
CA VAL A 488 3.81 -0.16 34.39
C VAL A 488 5.27 0.29 34.30
N PRO A 489 6.18 -0.28 35.11
CA PRO A 489 7.56 0.20 35.19
C PRO A 489 8.31 0.04 33.86
N GLU A 490 8.02 -1.00 33.08
CA GLU A 490 8.70 -1.30 31.81
C GLU A 490 8.46 -0.22 30.75
N GLY A 491 7.32 0.47 30.79
CA GLY A 491 6.96 1.58 29.88
C GLY A 491 7.18 2.98 30.48
N THR A 492 7.75 3.06 31.68
CA THR A 492 7.92 4.30 32.45
C THR A 492 9.38 4.73 32.50
N ASP A 493 9.62 6.00 32.17
CA ASP A 493 10.91 6.67 32.30
C ASP A 493 10.72 8.16 32.64
N GLN A 494 11.77 8.97 32.44
CA GLN A 494 11.71 10.41 32.69
C GLN A 494 10.83 11.18 31.69
N HIS A 495 10.56 10.64 30.50
CA HIS A 495 9.79 11.29 29.44
C HIS A 495 8.29 10.98 29.56
N ALA A 496 7.93 9.78 30.01
CA ALA A 496 6.55 9.45 30.33
C ALA A 496 6.41 8.38 31.41
N SER A 497 5.28 8.39 32.10
CA SER A 497 4.90 7.41 33.11
C SER A 497 3.58 6.74 32.74
N MET A 498 3.46 5.45 33.01
CA MET A 498 2.29 4.66 32.62
C MET A 498 1.73 3.87 33.80
N TRP A 499 0.40 3.82 33.87
CA TRP A 499 -0.35 3.01 34.83
C TRP A 499 -1.49 2.29 34.15
N TYR A 500 -1.82 1.10 34.65
CA TYR A 500 -2.79 0.24 34.01
C TYR A 500 -3.55 -0.65 34.99
N ARG A 501 -4.87 -0.77 34.79
CA ARG A 501 -5.68 -1.90 35.27
C ARG A 501 -6.67 -2.32 34.18
N ASP A 502 -7.28 -3.50 34.30
CA ASP A 502 -8.33 -3.88 33.34
C ASP A 502 -9.40 -2.79 33.24
N GLY A 503 -9.65 -2.36 31.99
CA GLY A 503 -10.58 -1.29 31.65
C GLY A 503 -10.09 0.15 31.88
N VAL A 504 -8.85 0.40 32.32
CA VAL A 504 -8.29 1.76 32.46
C VAL A 504 -6.80 1.80 32.10
N SER A 505 -6.43 2.76 31.24
CA SER A 505 -5.04 3.11 30.93
C SER A 505 -4.79 4.59 31.24
N VAL A 506 -3.70 4.89 31.93
CA VAL A 506 -3.25 6.26 32.22
C VAL A 506 -1.82 6.42 31.72
N ILE A 507 -1.58 7.43 30.90
CA ILE A 507 -0.25 7.77 30.37
C ILE A 507 -0.01 9.25 30.66
N ASP A 508 1.05 9.56 31.38
CA ASP A 508 1.47 10.92 31.69
C ASP A 508 2.78 11.23 30.97
N VAL A 509 2.73 12.14 30.00
CA VAL A 509 3.90 12.59 29.23
C VAL A 509 4.43 13.92 29.79
N ALA A 510 5.75 13.99 29.98
CA ALA A 510 6.41 15.18 30.52
C ALA A 510 6.34 16.37 29.55
N ALA A 511 6.50 16.10 28.27
CA ALA A 511 6.31 17.05 27.18
C ALA A 511 5.73 16.32 25.97
N ASP A 512 4.51 16.70 25.55
CA ASP A 512 3.93 16.17 24.32
C ASP A 512 4.76 16.66 23.11
N PRO A 513 5.08 15.78 22.14
CA PRO A 513 5.97 16.15 21.03
C PRO A 513 5.47 17.33 20.19
N TYR A 514 4.15 17.47 20.05
CA TYR A 514 3.55 18.51 19.22
C TYR A 514 3.37 19.83 19.95
N SER A 515 2.92 19.79 21.21
CA SER A 515 2.62 21.00 22.00
C SER A 515 3.73 21.44 22.95
N ARG A 516 4.71 20.58 23.25
CA ARG A 516 5.76 20.77 24.26
C ARG A 516 5.26 20.99 25.68
N GLU A 517 3.95 20.82 25.89
CA GLU A 517 3.30 20.95 27.18
C GLU A 517 3.12 19.57 27.82
N PRO A 518 3.14 19.48 29.16
CA PRO A 518 2.82 18.24 29.84
C PRO A 518 1.38 17.81 29.55
N ARG A 519 1.15 16.50 29.42
CA ARG A 519 -0.18 15.96 29.18
C ARG A 519 -0.39 14.62 29.89
N THR A 520 -1.52 14.47 30.56
CA THR A 520 -2.04 13.17 31.00
C THR A 520 -3.15 12.74 30.05
N THR A 521 -3.06 11.52 29.52
CA THR A 521 -4.10 10.84 28.75
C THR A 521 -4.68 9.72 29.61
N VAL A 522 -6.01 9.63 29.65
CA VAL A 522 -6.75 8.56 30.33
C VAL A 522 -7.69 7.93 29.33
N ALA A 523 -7.63 6.61 29.19
CA ALA A 523 -8.60 5.82 28.43
C ALA A 523 -9.31 4.85 29.37
N ALA A 524 -10.63 4.73 29.26
CA ALA A 524 -11.46 3.98 30.17
C ALA A 524 -12.59 3.20 29.46
N ARG A 525 -12.96 2.05 30.04
CA ARG A 525 -14.09 1.21 29.61
C ARG A 525 -15.44 1.85 29.97
N SER A 526 -15.47 2.64 31.05
CA SER A 526 -16.69 3.21 31.61
C SER A 526 -16.62 4.74 31.72
N GLU A 527 -17.78 5.39 31.56
CA GLU A 527 -17.91 6.83 31.82
C GLU A 527 -17.62 7.18 33.29
N GLY A 528 -17.93 6.27 34.23
CA GLY A 528 -17.67 6.49 35.65
C GLY A 528 -16.19 6.63 35.98
N ASP A 529 -15.35 5.76 35.42
CA ASP A 529 -13.89 5.86 35.57
C ASP A 529 -13.37 7.16 34.95
N LEU A 530 -13.91 7.56 33.80
CA LEU A 530 -13.55 8.81 33.14
C LEU A 530 -13.93 10.04 33.98
N VAL A 531 -15.11 10.03 34.62
CA VAL A 531 -15.55 11.11 35.51
C VAL A 531 -14.67 11.18 36.76
N ILE A 532 -14.33 10.05 37.38
CA ILE A 532 -13.38 10.01 38.51
C ILE A 532 -12.04 10.62 38.08
N ALA A 533 -11.53 10.24 36.91
CA ALA A 533 -10.29 10.79 36.37
C ALA A 533 -10.35 12.31 36.23
N LEU A 534 -11.42 12.86 35.64
CA LEU A 534 -11.63 14.29 35.48
C LEU A 534 -11.74 15.02 36.83
N GLN A 535 -12.49 14.47 37.79
CA GLN A 535 -12.62 15.06 39.12
C GLN A 535 -11.26 15.18 39.82
N VAL A 536 -10.49 14.10 39.83
CA VAL A 536 -9.18 14.04 40.48
C VAL A 536 -8.17 14.93 39.75
N ALA A 537 -8.20 14.92 38.41
CA ALA A 537 -7.37 15.81 37.60
C ALA A 537 -7.62 17.28 37.92
N LEU A 538 -8.88 17.71 37.99
CA LEU A 538 -9.24 19.11 38.27
C LEU A 538 -9.08 19.49 39.74
N GLN A 539 -9.09 18.53 40.67
CA GLN A 539 -8.68 18.78 42.05
C GLN A 539 -7.16 19.03 42.15
N ALA A 540 -6.37 18.25 41.40
CA ALA A 540 -4.92 18.38 41.38
C ALA A 540 -4.44 19.58 40.55
N ALA A 541 -5.14 19.93 39.48
CA ALA A 541 -4.85 21.03 38.58
C ALA A 541 -6.15 21.76 38.16
N PRO A 542 -6.67 22.68 39.00
CA PRO A 542 -7.97 23.34 38.78
C PRO A 542 -8.10 24.11 37.46
N ASP A 543 -6.99 24.62 36.93
CA ASP A 543 -6.95 25.40 35.70
C ASP A 543 -6.62 24.55 34.45
N ALA A 544 -6.45 23.24 34.62
CA ALA A 544 -6.14 22.35 33.50
C ALA A 544 -7.32 22.32 32.52
N ALA A 545 -7.00 22.56 31.26
CA ALA A 545 -7.96 22.32 30.19
C ALA A 545 -7.97 20.82 29.82
N VAL A 546 -9.09 20.37 29.29
CA VAL A 546 -9.33 18.97 28.96
C VAL A 546 -9.90 18.82 27.56
N GLU A 547 -9.71 17.65 26.97
CA GLU A 547 -10.40 17.20 25.77
C GLU A 547 -10.94 15.81 26.02
N VAL A 548 -12.18 15.54 25.62
CA VAL A 548 -12.88 14.29 25.95
C VAL A 548 -13.44 13.67 24.69
N PHE A 549 -13.23 12.37 24.51
CA PHE A 549 -13.60 11.60 23.33
C PHE A 549 -14.49 10.40 23.71
N GLY A 550 -15.31 9.98 22.74
CA GLY A 550 -16.04 8.71 22.84
C GLY A 550 -17.20 8.69 23.85
N VAL A 551 -17.64 9.85 24.27
CA VAL A 551 -18.84 10.08 25.10
C VAL A 551 -19.89 10.82 24.28
N LYS A 552 -21.17 10.50 24.48
CA LYS A 552 -22.26 11.15 23.76
C LYS A 552 -22.67 12.44 24.46
N GLY A 553 -22.62 13.55 23.73
CA GLY A 553 -23.16 14.82 24.21
C GLY A 553 -24.67 14.78 24.42
N ASP A 554 -25.12 15.31 25.56
CA ASP A 554 -26.52 15.56 25.83
C ASP A 554 -26.84 17.04 25.51
N PRO A 555 -27.63 17.31 24.47
CA PRO A 555 -28.00 18.67 24.08
C PRO A 555 -29.07 19.29 25.00
N SER A 556 -29.67 18.49 25.89
CA SER A 556 -30.77 18.95 26.73
C SER A 556 -30.25 19.88 27.84
N PRO A 557 -30.91 21.03 28.09
CA PRO A 557 -30.51 21.88 29.20
C PRO A 557 -30.58 21.10 30.52
N PRO A 558 -29.62 21.29 31.44
CA PRO A 558 -29.65 20.62 32.72
C PRO A 558 -30.84 21.11 33.54
N ALA A 559 -31.42 20.21 34.33
CA ALA A 559 -32.47 20.60 35.25
C ALA A 559 -31.85 21.49 36.36
N PRO A 560 -32.59 22.49 36.90
CA PRO A 560 -32.05 23.41 37.91
C PRO A 560 -31.49 22.74 39.17
N GLU A 561 -31.91 21.50 39.45
CA GLU A 561 -31.58 20.75 40.67
C GLU A 561 -30.52 19.66 40.43
N GLU A 562 -30.03 19.48 39.20
CA GLU A 562 -29.00 18.48 38.91
C GLU A 562 -27.62 18.97 39.38
N PRO A 563 -26.94 18.25 40.29
CA PRO A 563 -25.62 18.64 40.76
C PRO A 563 -24.58 18.52 39.63
N VAL A 564 -23.72 19.54 39.51
CA VAL A 564 -22.53 19.50 38.65
C VAL A 564 -21.45 18.71 39.36
N VAL A 565 -21.02 17.61 38.75
CA VAL A 565 -20.00 16.68 39.28
C VAL A 565 -18.60 17.07 38.80
N VAL A 566 -18.51 17.55 37.56
CA VAL A 566 -17.29 18.05 36.92
C VAL A 566 -17.60 19.33 36.16
N ARG A 567 -16.72 20.31 36.28
CA ARG A 567 -16.71 21.53 35.47
C ARG A 567 -15.29 21.76 34.98
N ALA A 568 -15.08 21.69 33.66
CA ALA A 568 -13.75 21.71 33.07
C ALA A 568 -13.70 22.68 31.89
N ARG A 569 -12.57 23.38 31.74
CA ARG A 569 -12.29 24.14 30.52
C ARG A 569 -11.94 23.17 29.39
N VAL A 570 -12.51 23.36 28.21
CA VAL A 570 -12.22 22.51 27.04
C VAL A 570 -11.15 23.17 26.16
N TRP A 571 -10.24 22.37 25.61
CA TRP A 571 -9.43 22.77 24.46
C TRP A 571 -9.76 21.89 23.25
N GLY A 572 -9.31 22.30 22.07
CA GLY A 572 -9.28 21.41 20.91
C GLY A 572 -10.62 21.31 20.20
N ASN A 573 -10.79 20.23 19.45
CA ASN A 573 -11.72 20.15 18.32
C ASN A 573 -13.14 19.81 18.79
N THR A 574 -13.75 20.66 19.61
CA THR A 574 -15.22 20.67 19.71
C THR A 574 -15.76 21.06 18.34
N TRP A 575 -16.75 20.32 17.84
CA TRP A 575 -17.38 20.57 16.53
C TRP A 575 -17.97 21.99 16.43
N ASP A 576 -18.08 22.68 17.57
CA ASP A 576 -18.37 24.09 17.70
C ASP A 576 -17.26 24.81 18.49
N LYS A 577 -16.59 25.79 17.86
CA LYS A 577 -15.58 26.66 18.50
C LYS A 577 -16.17 27.59 19.58
N ALA A 578 -17.49 27.66 19.71
CA ALA A 578 -18.18 28.43 20.73
C ALA A 578 -18.16 27.75 22.11
N GLN A 579 -18.05 26.41 22.14
CA GLN A 579 -18.06 25.65 23.38
C GLN A 579 -16.70 25.72 24.07
N ARG A 580 -16.66 26.25 25.30
CA ARG A 580 -15.43 26.47 26.08
C ARG A 580 -15.41 25.67 27.37
N GLU A 581 -16.54 25.07 27.75
CA GLU A 581 -16.70 24.40 29.04
C GLU A 581 -17.42 23.06 28.89
N LEU A 582 -16.91 22.05 29.58
CA LEU A 582 -17.56 20.76 29.79
C LEU A 582 -18.16 20.75 31.20
N CYS A 583 -19.45 20.50 31.29
CA CYS A 583 -20.15 20.22 32.54
C CYS A 583 -20.64 18.77 32.53
N VAL A 584 -20.33 18.02 33.59
CA VAL A 584 -20.88 16.66 33.79
C VAL A 584 -21.86 16.68 34.95
N TYR A 585 -23.06 16.16 34.70
CA TYR A 585 -24.15 16.05 35.68
C TYR A 585 -24.45 14.60 36.02
N GLY A 586 -25.11 14.37 37.16
CA GLY A 586 -25.64 13.07 37.55
C GLY A 586 -24.76 12.31 38.55
N GLY A 587 -24.63 11.00 38.36
CA GLY A 587 -23.91 10.12 39.29
C GLY A 587 -23.61 8.75 38.68
N PRO A 588 -23.07 7.80 39.47
CA PRO A 588 -22.58 6.51 38.97
C PRO A 588 -23.58 5.68 38.14
N GLU A 589 -24.88 5.88 38.37
CA GLU A 589 -25.94 5.20 37.60
C GLU A 589 -26.16 5.83 36.22
N ARG A 590 -25.88 7.13 36.06
CA ARG A 590 -26.03 7.86 34.80
C ARG A 590 -25.30 9.21 34.84
N TYR A 591 -24.30 9.36 33.98
CA TYR A 591 -23.65 10.65 33.73
C TYR A 591 -24.24 11.32 32.49
N ARG A 592 -24.25 12.64 32.50
CA ARG A 592 -24.66 13.48 31.35
C ARG A 592 -23.56 14.48 31.05
N PHE A 593 -22.96 14.40 29.88
CA PHE A 593 -21.91 15.29 29.42
C PHE A 593 -22.53 16.42 28.58
N VAL A 594 -22.36 17.67 29.01
CA VAL A 594 -22.94 18.85 28.38
C VAL A 594 -21.81 19.84 28.05
N TRP A 595 -21.67 20.18 26.77
CA TRP A 595 -20.71 21.18 26.29
C TRP A 595 -21.40 22.54 26.18
N ARG A 596 -20.78 23.57 26.75
CA ARG A 596 -21.31 24.94 26.88
C ARG A 596 -20.39 25.98 26.26
#